data_AF-A0A374NZR2-F1
#
_entry.id   AF-A0A374NZR2-F1
#
_cell.length_a   1.000
_cell.length_b   1.000
_cell.length_c   1.000
_cell.angle_alpha   90.00
_cell.angle_beta   90.00
_cell.angle_gamma   90.00
#
_symmetry.space_group_name_H-M   'P 1'
#
loop_
_entity.id
_entity.type
_entity.pdbx_description
1 polymer ?
#
loop_
_entity_poly.entity_id
_entity_poly.type
_entity_poly.pdbx_seq_one_letter_code
_entity_poly.pdbx_strand_id
1 'polypeptide(L)'
;MVPYKHYGTDIIEDVIEGGRTADDLETEDYPCEGTMKHWKWWLSKNEVNINGQMKSVLQHLMDLDIEFLKSSDSLLEGLRERISPGWLPVVVRFIYNSGGRIEPYPVT
;
A
#
# COMPACT_ATOMS: atom_id res chain seq x y z
N MET A 1 -0.72 8.99 -6.90
CA MET A 1 -2.16 8.73 -6.70
C MET A 1 -2.33 7.23 -6.58
N VAL A 2 -3.21 6.69 -5.71
CA VAL A 2 -3.50 5.24 -5.71
C VAL A 2 -4.09 4.87 -7.08
N PRO A 3 -3.70 3.72 -7.68
CA PRO A 3 -4.29 3.26 -8.92
C PRO A 3 -5.81 3.18 -8.79
N TYR A 4 -6.52 3.61 -9.85
CA TYR A 4 -7.97 3.45 -9.99
C TYR A 4 -8.80 4.10 -8.87
N LYS A 5 -8.81 5.44 -8.86
CA LYS A 5 -9.61 6.33 -7.99
C LYS A 5 -11.11 6.00 -7.82
N HIS A 6 -11.67 5.13 -8.67
CA HIS A 6 -13.09 4.75 -8.61
C HIS A 6 -13.36 3.57 -7.67
N TYR A 7 -12.33 2.81 -7.26
CA TYR A 7 -12.48 1.80 -6.23
C TYR A 7 -12.15 2.37 -4.85
N GLY A 8 -12.92 1.94 -3.86
CA GLY A 8 -12.59 2.16 -2.46
C GLY A 8 -11.28 1.44 -2.11
N THR A 9 -10.52 2.01 -1.17
CA THR A 9 -9.27 1.39 -0.70
C THR A 9 -9.50 0.05 -0.01
N ASP A 10 -10.68 -0.15 0.58
CA ASP A 10 -11.16 -1.40 1.16
C ASP A 10 -11.21 -2.53 0.11
N ILE A 11 -11.73 -2.25 -1.09
CA ILE A 11 -11.77 -3.24 -2.18
C ILE A 11 -10.34 -3.57 -2.65
N ILE A 12 -9.49 -2.55 -2.77
CA ILE A 12 -8.10 -2.75 -3.21
C ILE A 12 -7.31 -3.57 -2.18
N GLU A 13 -7.47 -3.27 -0.89
CA GLU A 13 -6.83 -4.03 0.20
C GLU A 13 -7.28 -5.48 0.22
N ASP A 14 -8.59 -5.73 0.16
CA ASP A 14 -9.15 -7.08 0.19
C ASP A 14 -8.60 -7.96 -0.96
N VAL A 15 -8.45 -7.39 -2.14
CA VAL A 15 -7.79 -8.06 -3.28
C VAL A 15 -6.31 -8.33 -3.00
N ILE A 16 -5.59 -7.37 -2.44
CA ILE A 16 -4.16 -7.48 -2.13
C ILE A 16 -3.92 -8.59 -1.10
N GLU A 17 -4.71 -8.61 -0.02
CA GLU A 17 -4.62 -9.60 1.06
C GLU A 17 -5.15 -10.99 0.65
N GLY A 18 -5.78 -11.10 -0.53
CA GLY A 18 -6.28 -12.35 -1.07
C GLY A 18 -7.64 -12.78 -0.52
N GLY A 19 -8.39 -11.86 0.09
CA GLY A 19 -9.76 -12.10 0.56
C GLY A 19 -10.80 -12.13 -0.58
N ARG A 20 -10.49 -11.53 -1.74
CA ARG A 20 -11.29 -11.63 -2.98
C ARG A 20 -10.52 -12.30 -4.13
N THR A 21 -11.24 -13.14 -4.85
CA THR A 21 -10.83 -13.87 -6.06
C THR A 21 -11.74 -13.55 -7.23
N ALA A 22 -11.27 -13.75 -8.48
CA ALA A 22 -11.95 -13.48 -9.76
C ALA A 22 -13.42 -13.97 -9.81
N ASP A 23 -13.70 -15.00 -9.02
CA ASP A 23 -14.93 -15.79 -9.02
C ASP A 23 -15.93 -15.34 -7.94
N ASP A 24 -15.58 -14.40 -7.07
CA ASP A 24 -16.45 -13.83 -6.04
C ASP A 24 -17.43 -12.82 -6.67
N LEU A 25 -18.43 -13.36 -7.36
CA LEU A 25 -19.48 -12.64 -8.12
C LEU A 25 -20.56 -11.97 -7.24
N GLU A 26 -20.31 -11.79 -5.95
CA GLU A 26 -21.34 -11.32 -5.00
C GLU A 26 -21.79 -9.86 -5.22
N THR A 27 -21.04 -9.05 -5.99
CA THR A 27 -21.34 -7.62 -6.21
C THR A 27 -21.06 -7.15 -7.63
N GLU A 28 -21.87 -6.23 -8.18
CA GLU A 28 -21.68 -5.64 -9.53
C GLU A 28 -20.43 -4.74 -9.66
N ASP A 29 -19.92 -4.18 -8.56
CA ASP A 29 -18.72 -3.31 -8.52
C ASP A 29 -17.38 -4.09 -8.48
N TYR A 30 -17.37 -5.28 -9.06
CA TYR A 30 -16.24 -6.19 -8.99
C TYR A 30 -15.12 -5.80 -9.99
N PRO A 31 -13.88 -5.55 -9.54
CA PRO A 31 -12.79 -5.25 -10.46
C PRO A 31 -12.39 -6.51 -11.24
N CYS A 32 -12.23 -6.40 -12.55
CA CYS A 32 -11.84 -7.55 -13.36
C CYS A 32 -10.48 -8.13 -12.92
N GLU A 33 -10.23 -9.40 -13.24
CA GLU A 33 -9.01 -10.12 -12.88
C GLU A 33 -7.72 -9.36 -13.28
N GLY A 34 -7.74 -8.70 -14.45
CA GLY A 34 -6.62 -7.87 -14.90
C GLY A 34 -6.33 -6.69 -13.97
N THR A 35 -7.37 -6.02 -13.48
CA THR A 35 -7.27 -4.95 -12.49
C THR A 35 -6.73 -5.48 -11.16
N MET A 36 -7.21 -6.63 -10.69
CA MET A 36 -6.73 -7.26 -9.46
C MET A 36 -5.25 -7.63 -9.53
N LYS A 37 -4.83 -8.29 -10.62
CA LYS A 37 -3.43 -8.61 -10.90
C LYS A 37 -2.57 -7.35 -10.95
N HIS A 38 -3.09 -6.28 -11.55
CA HIS A 38 -2.40 -5.02 -11.61
C HIS A 38 -2.20 -4.39 -10.22
N TRP A 39 -3.17 -4.47 -9.30
CA TRP A 39 -3.00 -3.96 -7.93
C TRP A 39 -1.94 -4.72 -7.15
N LYS A 40 -1.94 -6.05 -7.25
CA LYS A 40 -0.90 -6.90 -6.63
C LYS A 40 0.49 -6.57 -7.19
N TRP A 41 0.59 -6.45 -8.51
CA TRP A 41 1.83 -6.03 -9.18
C TRP A 41 2.27 -4.62 -8.76
N TRP A 42 1.33 -3.66 -8.73
CA TRP A 42 1.59 -2.27 -8.36
C TRP A 42 2.12 -2.15 -6.94
N LEU A 43 1.54 -2.87 -5.98
CA LEU A 43 2.01 -2.88 -4.60
C LEU A 43 3.41 -3.47 -4.53
N SER A 44 3.61 -4.65 -5.12
CA SER A 44 4.92 -5.33 -5.16
C SER A 44 6.01 -4.42 -5.73
N LYS A 45 5.70 -3.66 -6.79
CA LYS A 45 6.67 -2.72 -7.39
C LYS A 45 6.88 -1.43 -6.60
N ASN A 46 5.92 -1.03 -5.77
CA ASN A 46 6.06 0.14 -4.90
C ASN A 46 6.56 -0.19 -3.49
N GLU A 47 6.65 -1.46 -3.10
CA GLU A 47 6.90 -1.86 -1.73
C GLU A 47 8.18 -1.23 -1.14
N VAL A 48 9.28 -1.27 -1.91
CA VAL A 48 10.55 -0.65 -1.53
C VAL A 48 10.42 0.88 -1.41
N ASN A 49 9.71 1.50 -2.36
CA ASN A 49 9.49 2.94 -2.38
C ASN A 49 8.64 3.42 -1.18
N ILE A 50 7.53 2.71 -0.90
CA ILE A 50 6.63 2.97 0.22
C ILE A 50 7.40 2.84 1.53
N ASN A 51 8.11 1.73 1.73
CA ASN A 51 8.93 1.51 2.92
C ASN A 51 10.00 2.60 3.10
N GLY A 52 10.71 2.95 2.03
CA GLY A 52 11.74 3.99 2.07
C GLY A 52 11.18 5.35 2.46
N GLN A 53 10.03 5.74 1.89
CA GLN A 53 9.35 6.97 2.26
C GLN A 53 8.85 6.94 3.71
N MET A 54 8.27 5.82 4.16
CA MET A 54 7.85 5.66 5.55
C MET A 54 9.02 5.85 6.53
N LYS A 55 10.15 5.19 6.26
CA LYS A 55 11.38 5.33 7.07
C LYS A 55 11.89 6.78 7.07
N SER A 56 11.98 7.40 5.89
CA SER A 56 12.47 8.77 5.75
C SER A 56 11.61 9.78 6.52
N VAL A 57 10.29 9.68 6.43
CA VAL A 57 9.38 10.59 7.12
C VAL A 57 9.40 10.38 8.63
N LEU A 58 9.41 9.14 9.11
CA LEU A 58 9.50 8.84 10.54
C LEU A 58 10.83 9.32 11.15
N GLN A 59 11.92 9.22 10.41
CA GLN A 59 13.21 9.79 10.80
C GLN A 59 13.11 11.31 11.02
N HIS A 60 12.47 12.02 10.10
CA HIS A 60 12.36 13.48 10.15
C HIS A 60 11.34 13.98 11.17
N LEU A 61 10.23 13.25 11.40
CA LEU A 61 9.13 13.72 12.25
C LEU A 61 9.29 13.35 13.73
N MET A 62 9.99 12.26 14.04
CA MET A 62 9.98 11.69 15.39
C MET A 62 11.37 11.54 16.02
N ASP A 63 12.44 11.98 15.32
CA ASP A 63 13.85 11.72 15.70
C ASP A 63 14.07 10.25 16.13
N LEU A 64 13.31 9.33 15.51
CA LEU A 64 13.28 7.92 15.87
C LEU A 64 14.66 7.31 15.67
N ASP A 65 15.06 6.45 16.63
CA ASP A 65 16.38 5.87 16.69
C ASP A 65 16.75 5.18 15.37
N ILE A 66 17.96 5.49 14.91
CA ILE A 66 18.47 5.07 13.62
C ILE A 66 18.55 3.54 13.57
N GLU A 67 18.68 2.82 14.70
CA GLU A 67 18.70 1.35 14.72
C GLU A 67 17.41 0.70 14.20
N PHE A 68 16.23 1.17 14.60
CA PHE A 68 14.96 0.64 14.10
C PHE A 68 14.76 0.97 12.61
N LEU A 69 15.17 2.17 12.20
CA LEU A 69 15.11 2.59 10.79
C LEU A 69 16.16 1.88 9.91
N LYS A 70 17.31 1.50 10.50
CA LYS A 70 18.38 0.71 9.88
C LYS A 70 18.03 -0.78 9.77
N SER A 71 17.02 -1.25 10.49
CA SER A 71 16.62 -2.65 10.37
C SER A 71 16.17 -2.93 8.93
N SER A 72 16.42 -4.16 8.46
CA SER A 72 15.93 -4.64 7.17
C SER A 72 14.41 -4.88 7.17
N ASP A 73 13.74 -4.66 8.30
CA ASP A 73 12.33 -4.97 8.45
C ASP A 73 11.47 -4.00 7.62
N SER A 74 10.39 -4.54 7.07
CA SER A 74 9.40 -3.80 6.32
C SER A 74 8.44 -3.12 7.30
N LEU A 75 8.48 -1.78 7.33
CA LEU A 75 7.50 -0.99 8.10
C LEU A 75 6.10 -1.15 7.53
N LEU A 76 5.99 -1.35 6.22
CA LEU A 76 4.73 -1.59 5.55
C LEU A 76 4.11 -2.91 6.00
N GLU A 77 4.88 -4.01 6.04
CA GLU A 77 4.37 -5.30 6.52
C GLU A 77 3.96 -5.22 7.99
N GLY A 78 4.82 -4.65 8.85
CA GLY A 78 4.49 -4.48 10.26
C GLY A 78 3.26 -3.59 10.49
N LEU A 79 2.98 -2.64 9.60
CA LEU A 79 1.74 -1.86 9.62
C LEU A 79 0.54 -2.70 9.17
N ARG A 80 0.66 -3.43 8.05
CA ARG A 80 -0.38 -4.33 7.53
C ARG A 80 -0.83 -5.33 8.58
N GLU A 81 0.10 -5.98 9.27
CA GLU A 81 -0.20 -6.94 10.35
C GLU A 81 -1.00 -6.33 11.52
N ARG A 82 -0.81 -5.03 11.80
CA ARG A 82 -1.41 -4.36 12.96
C ARG A 82 -2.78 -3.75 12.68
N ILE A 83 -3.00 -3.28 11.44
CA ILE A 83 -4.17 -2.47 11.09
C ILE A 83 -4.86 -2.92 9.80
N SER A 84 -4.69 -4.17 9.38
CA SER A 84 -5.50 -4.75 8.31
C SER A 84 -6.88 -5.19 8.83
N PRO A 85 -7.99 -4.82 8.16
CA PRO A 85 -8.08 -3.88 7.03
C PRO A 85 -8.02 -2.41 7.49
N GLY A 86 -7.57 -1.53 6.60
CA GLY A 86 -7.47 -0.08 6.79
C GLY A 86 -6.05 0.49 6.64
N TRP A 87 -5.06 -0.32 6.24
CA TRP A 87 -3.67 0.11 6.16
C TRP A 87 -3.39 1.01 4.95
N LEU A 88 -4.02 0.76 3.80
CA LEU A 88 -3.77 1.48 2.56
C LEU A 88 -4.15 2.96 2.64
N PRO A 89 -5.34 3.37 3.14
CA PRO A 89 -5.65 4.79 3.28
C PRO A 89 -4.72 5.50 4.27
N VAL A 90 -4.24 4.79 5.30
CA VAL A 90 -3.26 5.33 6.27
C VAL A 90 -1.92 5.59 5.59
N VAL A 91 -1.35 4.60 4.89
CA VAL A 91 -0.07 4.74 4.16
C VAL A 91 -0.15 5.83 3.10
N VAL A 92 -1.23 5.83 2.32
CA VAL A 92 -1.47 6.82 1.27
C VAL A 92 -1.51 8.21 1.88
N ARG A 93 -2.34 8.42 2.90
CA ARG A 93 -2.42 9.72 3.59
C ARG A 93 -1.08 10.15 4.17
N PHE A 94 -0.38 9.23 4.84
CA PHE A 94 0.91 9.49 5.44
C PHE A 94 1.94 9.97 4.40
N ILE A 95 2.06 9.26 3.28
CA ILE A 95 3.01 9.58 2.21
C ILE A 95 2.64 10.89 1.51
N TYR A 96 1.37 11.11 1.13
CA TYR A 96 1.02 12.35 0.41
C TYR A 96 1.08 13.58 1.32
N ASN A 97 0.73 13.46 2.61
CA ASN A 97 0.81 14.57 3.54
C ASN A 97 2.25 14.98 3.87
N SER A 98 3.24 14.09 3.66
CA SER A 98 4.65 14.43 3.79
C SER A 98 5.29 14.93 2.48
N GLY A 99 4.50 15.12 1.42
CA GLY A 99 4.98 15.53 0.10
C GLY A 99 5.56 14.39 -0.74
N GLY A 100 5.46 13.15 -0.27
CA GLY A 100 5.85 11.95 -0.97
C GLY A 100 4.88 11.53 -2.08
N ARG A 101 5.23 10.47 -2.80
CA ARG A 101 4.40 9.92 -3.87
C ARG A 101 4.56 8.42 -4.02
N ILE A 102 3.44 7.74 -4.29
CA ILE A 102 3.42 6.34 -4.71
C ILE A 102 3.25 6.33 -6.22
N GLU A 103 4.13 5.61 -6.93
CA GLU A 103 4.15 5.61 -8.38
C GLU A 103 2.91 4.85 -8.91
N PRO A 104 2.07 5.47 -9.75
CA PRO A 104 0.87 4.81 -10.27
C PRO A 104 1.22 3.70 -11.26
N TYR A 105 2.33 3.85 -11.99
CA TYR A 105 2.88 2.89 -12.94
C TYR A 105 4.38 2.75 -12.72
N PRO A 106 4.79 1.93 -11.75
CA PRO A 106 6.21 1.71 -11.47
C PRO A 106 6.93 1.10 -12.67
N VAL A 107 8.14 1.58 -12.94
CA VAL A 107 9.02 0.94 -13.93
C VAL A 107 9.50 -0.41 -13.42
N THR A 108 9.57 -1.39 -14.32
CA THR A 108 9.95 -2.78 -14.04
C THR A 108 11.40 -2.95 -13.63
#